data_AF-A0A2T5YFN7-F1
#
_entry.id   AF-A0A2T5YFN7-F1
#
_cell.length_a   1.000
_cell.length_b   1.000
_cell.length_c   1.000
_cell.angle_alpha   90.00
_cell.angle_beta   90.00
_cell.angle_gamma   90.00
#
_symmetry.space_group_name_H-M   'P 1'
#
loop_
_entity.id
_entity.type
_entity.pdbx_description
1 polymer ?
#
loop_
_entity_poly.entity_id
_entity_poly.type
_entity_poly.pdbx_seq_one_letter_code
_entity_poly.pdbx_strand_id
1 'polypeptide(L)'
;MPKYLSLLLVIILGAFLSQPILAQKQTSPIAGKVICLDAGHGGTAATDSYRAGPMGEREEWINLRVALLLQKMLEKKGATVVMTRTADDNIPLADRARLAIDNKADVFLSVHHNATADPEVNFPIIYFHGNATENAASIALGIDVAQALARHLYKGNTPVSLASDHTIFATAGTKVLRDTYGIPGIIAEASFFTNAAEEKRLKKKKYNRREAQAYVEALEVFFSKPMPKVAPKNSAVSFPPFRAFQEAERMSEIAKSWHRDYQEGLELMSQPDTASWQQAYELLTRSARSFPDSYVAAQCHQNRAILLEKLGKTEEALTEAIRAKEHYVPVTIK
;
A
#
# COMPACT_ATOMS: atom_id res chain seq x y z
N MET A 1 33.26 -88.24 19.50
CA MET A 1 34.14 -87.05 19.35
C MET A 1 33.84 -86.49 17.97
N PRO A 2 33.46 -85.20 17.78
CA PRO A 2 34.03 -84.01 18.43
C PRO A 2 32.99 -83.11 19.13
N LYS A 3 33.52 -82.22 19.97
CA LYS A 3 32.83 -81.20 20.79
C LYS A 3 32.59 -79.95 19.94
N TYR A 4 31.39 -79.41 19.93
CA TYR A 4 31.12 -78.06 19.40
C TYR A 4 30.98 -77.06 20.55
N LEU A 5 31.80 -76.03 20.41
CA LEU A 5 32.07 -74.92 21.30
C LEU A 5 30.84 -73.99 21.40
N SER A 6 30.35 -73.76 22.62
CA SER A 6 29.24 -72.85 22.89
C SER A 6 29.71 -71.39 22.76
N LEU A 7 29.23 -70.68 21.74
CA LEU A 7 29.44 -69.24 21.58
C LEU A 7 28.26 -68.50 22.25
N LEU A 8 28.52 -67.87 23.40
CA LEU A 8 27.54 -67.05 24.11
C LEU A 8 27.49 -65.66 23.45
N LEU A 9 26.45 -65.39 22.66
CA LEU A 9 26.22 -64.08 22.05
C LEU A 9 25.46 -63.20 23.07
N VAL A 10 26.16 -62.28 23.73
CA VAL A 10 25.53 -61.26 24.58
C VAL A 10 24.97 -60.17 23.68
N ILE A 11 23.66 -60.21 23.42
CA ILE A 11 22.94 -59.13 22.74
C ILE A 11 22.67 -58.04 23.79
N ILE A 12 23.48 -56.97 23.78
CA ILE A 12 23.18 -55.74 24.51
C ILE A 12 22.11 -55.01 23.70
N LEU A 13 20.85 -55.20 24.08
CA LEU A 13 19.72 -54.44 23.53
C LEU A 13 19.76 -53.03 24.13
N GLY A 14 20.48 -52.11 23.48
CA GLY A 14 20.45 -50.70 23.81
C GLY A 14 19.09 -50.12 23.49
N ALA A 15 18.21 -50.01 24.49
CA ALA A 15 16.97 -49.27 24.37
C ALA A 15 17.29 -47.77 24.25
N PHE A 16 17.43 -47.28 23.02
CA PHE A 16 17.34 -45.85 22.73
C PHE A 16 15.90 -45.40 23.02
N LEU A 17 15.67 -44.91 24.23
CA LEU A 17 14.47 -44.13 24.55
C LEU A 17 14.55 -42.83 23.75
N SER A 18 13.90 -42.81 22.59
CA SER A 18 13.62 -41.61 21.83
C SER A 18 12.76 -40.68 22.69
N GLN A 19 13.37 -39.66 23.29
CA GLN A 19 12.59 -38.61 23.94
C GLN A 19 11.73 -37.93 22.87
N PRO A 20 10.42 -37.75 23.11
CA PRO A 20 9.58 -37.04 22.17
C PRO A 20 10.10 -35.61 22.10
N ILE A 21 10.66 -35.24 20.94
CA ILE A 21 10.89 -33.83 20.59
C ILE A 21 9.50 -33.20 20.64
N LEU A 22 9.21 -32.39 21.65
CA LEU A 22 8.04 -31.52 21.62
C LEU A 22 8.22 -30.63 20.39
N ALA A 23 7.48 -30.92 19.32
CA ALA A 23 7.36 -30.04 18.19
C ALA A 23 6.82 -28.71 18.73
N GLN A 24 7.69 -27.71 18.84
CA GLN A 24 7.28 -26.36 19.20
C GLN A 24 6.30 -25.92 18.12
N LYS A 25 5.01 -25.88 18.47
CA LYS A 25 3.94 -25.51 17.54
C LYS A 25 4.27 -24.11 17.04
N GLN A 26 4.76 -24.00 15.80
CA GLN A 26 5.13 -22.72 15.21
C GLN A 26 3.86 -21.86 15.12
N THR A 27 3.73 -20.93 16.05
CA THR A 27 2.61 -19.99 16.12
C THR A 27 2.74 -19.02 14.95
N SER A 28 1.63 -18.70 14.27
CA SER A 28 1.64 -17.69 13.19
C SER A 28 2.28 -16.40 13.70
N PRO A 29 3.09 -15.67 12.90
CA PRO A 29 3.64 -14.36 13.28
C PRO A 29 2.58 -13.33 13.68
N ILE A 30 1.34 -13.53 13.23
CA ILE A 30 0.18 -12.68 13.52
C ILE A 30 -0.47 -13.02 14.88
N ALA A 31 -0.19 -14.18 15.47
CA ALA A 31 -0.83 -14.61 16.71
C ALA A 31 -0.56 -13.62 17.87
N GLY A 32 -1.62 -13.18 18.55
CA GLY A 32 -1.55 -12.21 19.64
C GLY A 32 -1.41 -10.74 19.20
N LYS A 33 -1.40 -10.46 17.90
CA LYS A 33 -1.39 -9.07 17.38
C LYS A 33 -2.77 -8.46 17.37
N VAL A 34 -2.86 -7.16 17.63
CA VAL A 34 -4.07 -6.36 17.47
C VAL A 34 -4.01 -5.64 16.13
N ILE A 35 -4.91 -5.96 15.22
CA ILE A 35 -4.96 -5.38 13.88
C ILE A 35 -6.23 -4.57 13.75
N CYS A 36 -6.09 -3.26 13.59
CA CYS A 36 -7.23 -2.41 13.26
C CYS A 36 -7.44 -2.43 11.74
N LEU A 37 -8.59 -2.95 11.31
CA LEU A 37 -9.01 -2.97 9.92
C LEU A 37 -10.05 -1.88 9.69
N ASP A 38 -9.70 -0.95 8.83
CA ASP A 38 -10.62 0.08 8.37
C ASP A 38 -11.22 -0.29 7.02
N ALA A 39 -12.52 -0.57 6.99
CA ALA A 39 -13.23 -0.71 5.72
C ALA A 39 -13.59 0.70 5.22
N GLY A 40 -12.87 1.20 4.21
CA GLY A 40 -13.03 2.56 3.70
C GLY A 40 -14.48 2.95 3.40
N HIS A 41 -14.85 4.20 3.68
CA HIS A 41 -16.20 4.78 3.46
C HIS A 41 -17.31 4.03 4.22
N GLY A 42 -18.54 4.04 3.69
CA GLY A 42 -19.72 3.36 4.25
C GLY A 42 -20.92 4.29 4.36
N GLY A 43 -22.12 3.79 4.09
CA GLY A 43 -23.37 4.54 4.26
C GLY A 43 -23.52 5.77 3.35
N THR A 44 -22.74 5.84 2.26
CA THR A 44 -22.66 7.00 1.37
C THR A 44 -23.52 6.90 0.11
N ALA A 45 -24.26 5.80 -0.08
CA ALA A 45 -24.99 5.53 -1.31
C ALA A 45 -25.98 6.63 -1.72
N ALA A 46 -26.61 7.30 -0.75
CA ALA A 46 -27.57 8.38 -1.00
C ALA A 46 -26.90 9.76 -1.20
N THR A 47 -25.63 9.92 -0.80
CA THR A 47 -24.97 11.24 -0.71
C THR A 47 -23.75 11.38 -1.61
N ASP A 48 -23.21 10.29 -2.15
CA ASP A 48 -22.05 10.32 -3.03
C ASP A 48 -22.21 9.33 -4.20
N SER A 49 -22.48 9.88 -5.39
CA SER A 49 -22.59 9.10 -6.62
C SER A 49 -21.24 8.75 -7.25
N TYR A 50 -20.14 9.39 -6.85
CA TYR A 50 -18.81 9.21 -7.46
C TYR A 50 -18.10 7.94 -6.99
N ARG A 51 -18.61 7.27 -5.95
CA ARG A 51 -18.10 5.98 -5.45
C ARG A 51 -18.70 4.74 -6.14
N ALA A 52 -19.45 4.93 -7.22
CA ALA A 52 -20.03 3.83 -8.00
C ALA A 52 -19.22 3.60 -9.29
N GLY A 53 -18.86 2.34 -9.52
CA GLY A 53 -18.29 1.88 -10.79
C GLY A 53 -19.32 1.85 -11.93
N PRO A 54 -18.86 1.65 -13.18
CA PRO A 54 -19.72 1.69 -14.36
C PRO A 54 -20.84 0.63 -14.38
N MET A 55 -20.74 -0.44 -13.58
CA MET A 55 -21.77 -1.48 -13.41
C MET A 55 -22.49 -1.39 -12.06
N GLY A 56 -22.39 -0.24 -11.38
CA GLY A 56 -23.11 0.10 -10.15
C GLY A 56 -22.53 -0.53 -8.88
N GLU A 57 -21.38 -1.20 -8.94
CA GLU A 57 -20.69 -1.65 -7.74
C GLU A 57 -20.11 -0.45 -7.00
N ARG A 58 -20.29 -0.40 -5.68
CA ARG A 58 -19.81 0.73 -4.87
C ARG A 58 -18.55 0.38 -4.10
N GLU A 59 -17.64 1.34 -3.99
CA GLU A 59 -16.37 1.19 -3.27
C GLU A 59 -16.58 0.70 -1.84
N GLU A 60 -17.51 1.33 -1.09
CA GLU A 60 -17.80 0.97 0.30
C GLU A 60 -18.24 -0.50 0.48
N TRP A 61 -18.90 -1.08 -0.52
CA TRP A 61 -19.35 -2.47 -0.50
C TRP A 61 -18.19 -3.43 -0.77
N ILE A 62 -17.30 -3.07 -1.70
CA ILE A 62 -16.11 -3.85 -2.01
C ILE A 62 -15.19 -3.87 -0.78
N ASN A 63 -14.87 -2.70 -0.23
CA ASN A 63 -14.04 -2.51 0.95
C ASN A 63 -14.55 -3.36 2.14
N LEU A 64 -15.86 -3.29 2.42
CA LEU A 64 -16.47 -4.06 3.50
C LEU A 64 -16.36 -5.58 3.29
N ARG A 65 -16.64 -6.07 2.08
CA ARG A 65 -16.58 -7.51 1.79
C ARG A 65 -15.17 -8.05 1.95
N VAL A 66 -14.15 -7.33 1.50
CA VAL A 66 -12.75 -7.74 1.66
C VAL A 66 -12.35 -7.69 3.13
N ALA A 67 -12.64 -6.59 3.84
CA ALA A 67 -12.28 -6.44 5.25
C ALA A 67 -12.93 -7.51 6.14
N LEU A 68 -14.19 -7.88 5.91
CA LEU A 68 -14.87 -8.97 6.64
C LEU A 68 -14.29 -10.36 6.34
N LEU A 69 -13.79 -10.58 5.11
CA LEU A 69 -13.08 -11.83 4.79
C LEU A 69 -11.70 -11.85 5.46
N LEU A 70 -10.99 -10.73 5.43
CA LEU A 70 -9.69 -10.55 6.06
C LEU A 70 -9.76 -10.76 7.58
N GLN A 71 -10.75 -10.14 8.24
CA GLN A 71 -11.02 -10.32 9.68
C GLN A 71 -11.04 -11.80 10.05
N LYS A 72 -11.89 -12.59 9.40
CA LYS A 72 -12.05 -14.02 9.68
C LYS A 72 -10.75 -14.81 9.48
N MET A 73 -9.94 -14.42 8.50
CA MET A 73 -8.65 -15.09 8.24
C MET A 73 -7.61 -14.74 9.30
N LEU A 74 -7.55 -13.49 9.75
CA LEU A 74 -6.63 -13.02 10.79
C LEU A 74 -7.00 -13.59 12.16
N GLU A 75 -8.28 -13.58 12.53
CA GLU A 75 -8.77 -14.18 13.78
C GLU A 75 -8.45 -15.69 13.84
N LYS A 76 -8.61 -16.40 12.71
CA LYS A 76 -8.21 -17.82 12.62
C LYS A 76 -6.70 -18.04 12.83
N LYS A 77 -5.88 -17.04 12.55
CA LYS A 77 -4.42 -17.05 12.80
C LYS A 77 -4.06 -16.54 14.19
N GLY A 78 -5.04 -16.18 15.02
CA GLY A 78 -4.86 -15.81 16.41
C GLY A 78 -4.65 -14.32 16.66
N ALA A 79 -4.90 -13.45 15.69
CA ALA A 79 -4.96 -12.00 15.93
C ALA A 79 -6.28 -11.59 16.57
N THR A 80 -6.24 -10.50 17.31
CA THR A 80 -7.43 -9.71 17.67
C THR A 80 -7.66 -8.68 16.57
N VAL A 81 -8.84 -8.68 15.96
CA VAL A 81 -9.18 -7.75 14.89
C VAL A 81 -10.18 -6.71 15.38
N VAL A 82 -9.83 -5.43 15.19
CA VAL A 82 -10.68 -4.29 15.50
C VAL A 82 -11.20 -3.70 14.19
N MET A 83 -12.46 -3.94 13.87
CA MET A 83 -13.10 -3.40 12.67
C MET A 83 -13.59 -1.98 12.92
N THR A 84 -13.34 -1.03 12.01
CA THR A 84 -13.97 0.29 12.08
C THR A 84 -15.47 0.25 11.83
N ARG A 85 -15.91 -0.68 10.96
CA ARG A 85 -17.32 -1.00 10.72
C ARG A 85 -17.48 -2.46 10.26
N THR A 86 -18.64 -3.03 10.51
CA THR A 86 -19.02 -4.39 10.08
C THR A 86 -20.28 -4.39 9.19
N ALA A 87 -20.90 -3.24 8.99
CA ALA A 87 -22.01 -3.00 8.08
C ALA A 87 -21.73 -1.76 7.20
N ASP A 88 -22.67 -1.42 6.32
CA ASP A 88 -22.57 -0.27 5.42
C ASP A 88 -22.91 1.05 6.12
N ASP A 89 -22.17 1.36 7.19
CA ASP A 89 -22.38 2.54 8.03
C ASP A 89 -21.31 3.60 7.79
N ASN A 90 -21.72 4.87 7.84
CA ASN A 90 -20.80 5.99 7.76
C ASN A 90 -20.15 6.26 9.11
N ILE A 91 -18.91 5.79 9.29
CA ILE A 91 -18.11 6.05 10.50
C ILE A 91 -17.24 7.30 10.28
N PRO A 92 -17.32 8.32 11.16
CA PRO A 92 -16.47 9.50 11.08
C PRO A 92 -14.98 9.16 11.11
N LEU A 93 -14.17 9.87 10.32
CA LEU A 93 -12.73 9.58 10.18
C LEU A 93 -11.97 9.62 11.52
N ALA A 94 -12.35 10.52 12.43
CA ALA A 94 -11.74 10.59 13.77
C ALA A 94 -12.06 9.36 14.62
N ASP A 95 -13.27 8.80 14.49
CA ASP A 95 -13.68 7.61 15.24
C ASP A 95 -12.95 6.36 14.74
N ARG A 96 -12.71 6.27 13.43
CA ARG A 96 -11.86 5.20 12.84
C ARG A 96 -10.47 5.18 13.48
N ALA A 97 -9.83 6.34 13.58
CA ALA A 97 -8.51 6.46 14.20
C ALA A 97 -8.56 6.16 15.71
N ARG A 98 -9.58 6.66 16.41
CA ARG A 98 -9.79 6.41 17.83
C ARG A 98 -9.92 4.92 18.15
N LEU A 99 -10.63 4.15 17.32
CA LEU A 99 -10.71 2.69 17.49
C LEU A 99 -9.34 2.01 17.45
N ALA A 100 -8.42 2.45 16.59
CA ALA A 100 -7.06 1.90 16.54
C ALA A 100 -6.25 2.26 17.79
N ILE A 101 -6.34 3.51 18.24
CA ILE A 101 -5.60 4.04 19.39
C ILE A 101 -6.08 3.39 20.69
N ASP A 102 -7.39 3.41 20.94
CA ASP A 102 -7.99 2.94 22.19
C ASP A 102 -7.76 1.43 22.39
N ASN A 103 -7.71 0.67 21.29
CA ASN A 103 -7.42 -0.76 21.32
C ASN A 103 -5.93 -1.11 21.21
N LYS A 104 -5.03 -0.12 21.20
CA LYS A 104 -3.57 -0.32 21.10
C LYS A 104 -3.17 -1.19 19.90
N ALA A 105 -3.73 -0.89 18.73
CA ALA A 105 -3.44 -1.64 17.52
C ALA A 105 -1.93 -1.67 17.22
N ASP A 106 -1.41 -2.84 16.84
CA ASP A 106 -0.06 -3.00 16.32
C ASP A 106 0.06 -2.48 14.88
N VAL A 107 -1.05 -2.52 14.12
CA VAL A 107 -1.15 -2.03 12.74
C VAL A 107 -2.54 -1.43 12.51
N PHE A 108 -2.58 -0.34 11.74
CA PHE A 108 -3.78 0.19 11.10
C PHE A 108 -3.74 -0.08 9.59
N LEU A 109 -4.70 -0.85 9.08
CA LEU A 109 -4.82 -1.17 7.66
C LEU A 109 -6.19 -0.73 7.15
N SER A 110 -6.20 0.32 6.32
CA SER A 110 -7.41 0.78 5.65
C SER A 110 -7.51 0.18 4.25
N VAL A 111 -8.60 -0.53 3.97
CA VAL A 111 -8.86 -1.25 2.71
C VAL A 111 -9.73 -0.37 1.82
N HIS A 112 -9.22 -0.07 0.62
CA HIS A 112 -9.84 0.80 -0.36
C HIS A 112 -9.71 0.26 -1.80
N HIS A 113 -10.54 0.80 -2.68
CA HIS A 113 -10.48 0.55 -4.12
C HIS A 113 -10.61 1.89 -4.83
N ASN A 114 -9.63 2.24 -5.64
CA ASN A 114 -9.46 3.61 -6.11
C ASN A 114 -10.40 3.92 -7.29
N ALA A 115 -10.43 5.19 -7.63
CA ALA A 115 -11.08 5.72 -8.82
C ALA A 115 -10.13 6.64 -9.57
N THR A 116 -10.23 6.61 -10.89
CA THR A 116 -9.58 7.62 -11.73
C THR A 116 -10.39 7.85 -13.00
N ALA A 117 -10.15 8.99 -13.64
CA ALA A 117 -10.82 9.39 -14.87
C ALA A 117 -10.42 8.54 -16.08
N ASP A 118 -9.29 7.84 -16.00
CA ASP A 118 -8.80 6.90 -17.00
C ASP A 118 -9.31 5.48 -16.68
N PRO A 119 -10.33 4.97 -17.40
CA PRO A 119 -10.96 3.69 -17.07
C PRO A 119 -10.03 2.49 -17.33
N GLU A 120 -8.92 2.67 -18.05
CA GLU A 120 -7.97 1.59 -18.33
C GLU A 120 -6.96 1.38 -17.20
N VAL A 121 -6.84 2.34 -16.28
CA VAL A 121 -5.92 2.26 -15.15
C VAL A 121 -6.36 1.18 -14.16
N ASN A 122 -5.44 0.29 -13.82
CA ASN A 122 -5.59 -0.63 -12.70
C ASN A 122 -4.24 -1.11 -12.16
N PHE A 123 -3.90 -0.72 -10.94
CA PHE A 123 -2.72 -1.20 -10.20
C PHE A 123 -2.85 -0.91 -8.69
N PRO A 124 -2.06 -1.55 -7.81
CA PRO A 124 -2.06 -1.21 -6.38
C PRO A 124 -1.43 0.16 -6.10
N ILE A 125 -2.08 0.96 -5.25
CA ILE A 125 -1.51 2.17 -4.65
C ILE A 125 -1.59 2.06 -3.14
N ILE A 126 -0.45 2.14 -2.47
CA ILE A 126 -0.38 2.12 -1.01
C ILE A 126 0.04 3.49 -0.51
N TYR A 127 -0.72 4.04 0.42
CA TYR A 127 -0.39 5.30 1.07
C TYR A 127 0.20 5.08 2.47
N PHE A 128 1.21 5.87 2.80
CA PHE A 128 1.70 6.06 4.17
C PHE A 128 1.59 7.55 4.54
N HIS A 129 1.60 7.86 5.84
CA HIS A 129 1.55 9.26 6.28
C HIS A 129 2.94 9.91 6.35
N GLY A 130 3.04 11.14 5.84
CA GLY A 130 4.21 12.01 6.02
C GLY A 130 5.39 11.64 5.12
N ASN A 131 6.61 11.82 5.64
CA ASN A 131 7.85 11.51 4.92
C ASN A 131 8.27 10.05 5.13
N ALA A 132 8.83 9.41 4.10
CA ALA A 132 9.29 8.02 4.16
C ALA A 132 10.32 7.80 5.27
N THR A 133 11.23 8.76 5.47
CA THR A 133 12.25 8.72 6.54
C THR A 133 11.68 8.79 7.95
N GLU A 134 10.48 9.35 8.12
CA GLU A 134 9.81 9.45 9.43
C GLU A 134 8.99 8.21 9.75
N ASN A 135 8.51 7.49 8.74
CA ASN A 135 7.52 6.44 8.90
C ASN A 135 7.97 5.07 8.36
N ALA A 136 9.21 4.69 8.67
CA ALA A 136 9.83 3.45 8.19
C ALA A 136 8.99 2.18 8.47
N ALA A 137 8.22 2.17 9.56
CA ALA A 137 7.33 1.05 9.89
C ALA A 137 6.18 0.91 8.88
N SER A 138 5.51 2.02 8.54
CA SER A 138 4.45 2.02 7.53
C SER A 138 4.99 1.79 6.12
N ILE A 139 6.23 2.22 5.84
CA ILE A 139 6.92 1.87 4.59
C ILE A 139 7.13 0.36 4.48
N ALA A 140 7.65 -0.29 5.54
CA ALA A 140 7.86 -1.73 5.53
C ALA A 140 6.56 -2.51 5.34
N LEU A 141 5.49 -2.12 6.06
CA LEU A 141 4.15 -2.68 5.89
C LEU A 141 3.64 -2.46 4.45
N GLY A 142 3.79 -1.24 3.94
CA GLY A 142 3.35 -0.86 2.60
C GLY A 142 4.04 -1.67 1.50
N ILE A 143 5.36 -1.90 1.61
CA ILE A 143 6.11 -2.76 0.68
C ILE A 143 5.56 -4.19 0.70
N ASP A 144 5.40 -4.78 1.89
CA ASP A 144 4.93 -6.16 2.03
C ASP A 144 3.50 -6.32 1.46
N VAL A 145 2.62 -5.33 1.69
CA VAL A 145 1.25 -5.28 1.15
C VAL A 145 1.24 -5.10 -0.36
N ALA A 146 2.00 -4.14 -0.88
CA ALA A 146 2.02 -3.84 -2.31
C ALA A 146 2.54 -5.04 -3.13
N GLN A 147 3.58 -5.70 -2.64
CA GLN A 147 4.12 -6.91 -3.24
C GLN A 147 3.11 -8.08 -3.20
N ALA A 148 2.42 -8.29 -2.09
CA ALA A 148 1.43 -9.35 -1.98
C ALA A 148 0.23 -9.10 -2.90
N LEU A 149 -0.29 -7.87 -2.95
CA LEU A 149 -1.39 -7.52 -3.87
C LEU A 149 -0.98 -7.74 -5.33
N ALA A 150 0.21 -7.29 -5.73
CA ALA A 150 0.74 -7.51 -7.07
C ALA A 150 0.79 -9.01 -7.43
N ARG A 151 1.33 -9.86 -6.55
CA ARG A 151 1.41 -11.32 -6.77
C ARG A 151 0.06 -12.00 -6.88
N HIS A 152 -0.90 -11.62 -6.03
CA HIS A 152 -2.18 -12.33 -5.91
C HIS A 152 -3.21 -11.87 -6.93
N LEU A 153 -3.26 -10.58 -7.22
CA LEU A 153 -4.32 -9.98 -8.03
C LEU A 153 -3.92 -9.78 -9.49
N TYR A 154 -2.64 -9.48 -9.71
CA TYR A 154 -2.13 -9.06 -11.01
C TYR A 154 -1.23 -10.14 -11.64
N LYS A 155 -0.86 -9.92 -12.91
CA LYS A 155 0.05 -10.79 -13.67
C LYS A 155 1.16 -9.94 -14.27
N GLY A 156 2.33 -10.54 -14.46
CA GLY A 156 3.47 -9.89 -15.09
C GLY A 156 3.96 -8.66 -14.31
N ASN A 157 4.48 -7.68 -15.03
CA ASN A 157 5.12 -6.48 -14.46
C ASN A 157 4.11 -5.35 -14.25
N THR A 158 2.99 -5.63 -13.58
CA THR A 158 2.04 -4.56 -13.23
C THR A 158 2.75 -3.55 -12.32
N PRO A 159 2.66 -2.24 -12.61
CA PRO A 159 3.26 -1.22 -11.76
C PRO A 159 2.64 -1.22 -10.37
N VAL A 160 3.33 -0.62 -9.41
CA VAL A 160 2.88 -0.47 -8.04
C VAL A 160 3.34 0.90 -7.54
N SER A 161 2.47 1.58 -6.80
CA SER A 161 2.83 2.81 -6.09
C SER A 161 2.86 2.57 -4.59
N LEU A 162 3.94 3.03 -3.94
CA LEU A 162 3.97 3.27 -2.51
C LEU A 162 4.31 4.75 -2.31
N ALA A 163 3.29 5.53 -1.93
CA ALA A 163 3.35 6.98 -1.96
C ALA A 163 2.95 7.60 -0.61
N SER A 164 3.47 8.78 -0.32
CA SER A 164 3.00 9.57 0.82
C SER A 164 1.58 10.05 0.55
N ASP A 165 0.74 10.10 1.57
CA ASP A 165 -0.58 10.71 1.50
C ASP A 165 -0.55 12.24 1.29
N HIS A 166 0.63 12.86 1.43
CA HIS A 166 0.89 14.23 1.02
C HIS A 166 0.95 14.40 -0.51
N THR A 167 0.93 13.31 -1.29
CA THR A 167 0.77 13.41 -2.76
C THR A 167 -0.64 13.83 -3.15
N ILE A 168 -1.65 13.37 -2.40
CA ILE A 168 -3.07 13.67 -2.64
C ILE A 168 -3.61 14.78 -1.74
N PHE A 169 -3.13 14.89 -0.49
CA PHE A 169 -3.51 15.94 0.46
C PHE A 169 -2.27 16.70 0.95
N ALA A 170 -1.75 17.56 0.07
CA ALA A 170 -0.39 18.11 0.17
C ALA A 170 -0.05 18.88 1.46
N THR A 171 -1.04 19.36 2.21
CA THR A 171 -0.81 20.13 3.45
C THR A 171 -0.77 19.27 4.70
N ALA A 172 -1.59 18.21 4.77
CA ALA A 172 -1.83 17.53 6.03
C ALA A 172 -1.95 16.00 5.91
N GLY A 173 -1.94 15.46 4.69
CA GLY A 173 -2.22 14.04 4.47
C GLY A 173 -3.68 13.66 4.75
N THR A 174 -3.93 12.36 4.66
CA THR A 174 -5.23 11.76 4.98
C THR A 174 -5.49 11.82 6.48
N LYS A 175 -6.74 12.11 6.86
CA LYS A 175 -7.08 12.24 8.28
C LYS A 175 -6.89 10.93 9.05
N VAL A 176 -7.25 9.78 8.46
CA VAL A 176 -7.12 8.48 9.14
C VAL A 176 -5.66 8.17 9.45
N LEU A 177 -4.74 8.32 8.48
CA LEU A 177 -3.32 8.04 8.74
C LEU A 177 -2.65 9.12 9.59
N ARG A 178 -3.04 10.39 9.45
CA ARG A 178 -2.55 11.49 10.29
C ARG A 178 -2.91 11.29 11.75
N ASP A 179 -4.14 10.87 12.03
CA ASP A 179 -4.67 10.73 13.38
C ASP A 179 -4.21 9.40 14.03
N THR A 180 -3.89 8.36 13.25
CA THR A 180 -3.26 7.11 13.76
C THR A 180 -1.73 7.17 13.82
N TYR A 181 -1.12 8.33 13.60
CA TYR A 181 0.34 8.44 13.52
C TYR A 181 1.02 7.99 14.81
N GLY A 182 2.06 7.15 14.66
CA GLY A 182 2.70 6.43 15.76
C GLY A 182 2.35 4.94 15.77
N ILE A 183 1.27 4.55 15.10
CA ILE A 183 0.94 3.17 14.75
C ILE A 183 1.37 2.96 13.28
N PRO A 184 2.04 1.85 12.91
CA PRO A 184 2.26 1.49 11.51
C PRO A 184 0.92 1.45 10.77
N GLY A 185 0.73 2.37 9.82
CA GLY A 185 -0.56 2.69 9.25
C GLY A 185 -0.48 2.91 7.74
N ILE A 186 -1.33 2.21 6.99
CA ILE A 186 -1.45 2.39 5.54
C ILE A 186 -2.91 2.47 5.09
N ILE A 187 -3.13 3.16 3.96
CA ILE A 187 -4.31 2.97 3.12
C ILE A 187 -3.88 2.14 1.93
N ALA A 188 -4.57 1.04 1.66
CA ALA A 188 -4.29 0.16 0.54
C ALA A 188 -5.41 0.25 -0.48
N GLU A 189 -5.14 0.94 -1.58
CA GLU A 189 -5.94 0.91 -2.79
C GLU A 189 -5.56 -0.33 -3.60
N ALA A 190 -6.31 -1.42 -3.44
CA ALA A 190 -5.93 -2.70 -4.04
C ALA A 190 -6.09 -2.74 -5.57
N SER A 191 -7.05 -1.97 -6.08
CA SER A 191 -7.49 -1.96 -7.47
C SER A 191 -8.33 -0.72 -7.76
N PHE A 192 -8.78 -0.55 -9.01
CA PHE A 192 -9.63 0.57 -9.42
C PHE A 192 -11.04 0.10 -9.80
N PHE A 193 -12.08 0.56 -9.09
CA PHE A 193 -13.47 0.20 -9.43
C PHE A 193 -13.99 0.92 -10.68
N THR A 194 -13.30 1.98 -11.13
CA THR A 194 -13.60 2.66 -12.40
C THR A 194 -13.21 1.84 -13.62
N ASN A 195 -12.34 0.83 -13.47
CA ASN A 195 -12.01 -0.11 -14.53
C ASN A 195 -13.10 -1.18 -14.64
N ALA A 196 -13.83 -1.22 -15.76
CA ALA A 196 -14.99 -2.10 -15.92
C ALA A 196 -14.65 -3.60 -15.87
N ALA A 197 -13.48 -4.00 -16.40
CA ALA A 197 -13.04 -5.39 -16.33
C ALA A 197 -12.73 -5.80 -14.89
N GLU A 198 -12.20 -4.87 -14.11
CA GLU A 198 -11.85 -5.06 -12.71
C GLU A 198 -13.06 -5.02 -11.78
N GLU A 199 -13.99 -4.09 -11.96
CA GLU A 199 -15.26 -4.06 -11.22
C GLU A 199 -16.00 -5.41 -11.33
N LYS A 200 -15.98 -6.05 -12.52
CA LYS A 200 -16.55 -7.39 -12.71
C LYS A 200 -15.86 -8.46 -11.85
N ARG A 201 -14.58 -8.30 -11.54
CA ARG A 201 -13.82 -9.20 -10.67
C ARG A 201 -14.09 -8.90 -9.20
N LEU A 202 -14.14 -7.63 -8.81
CA LEU A 202 -14.44 -7.16 -7.45
C LEU A 202 -15.83 -7.61 -6.95
N LYS A 203 -16.76 -7.87 -7.86
CA LYS A 203 -18.07 -8.50 -7.55
C LYS A 203 -17.98 -9.97 -7.16
N LYS A 204 -16.87 -10.65 -7.45
CA LYS A 204 -16.72 -12.10 -7.25
C LYS A 204 -16.12 -12.39 -5.88
N LYS A 205 -16.86 -13.10 -5.04
CA LYS A 205 -16.40 -13.58 -3.73
C LYS A 205 -15.02 -14.28 -3.76
N LYS A 206 -14.71 -15.06 -4.81
CA LYS A 206 -13.40 -15.71 -4.97
C LYS A 206 -12.25 -14.70 -5.13
N TYR A 207 -12.51 -13.60 -5.83
CA TYR A 207 -11.52 -12.54 -6.03
C TYR A 207 -11.26 -11.80 -4.72
N ASN A 208 -12.33 -11.38 -4.02
CA ASN A 208 -12.24 -10.68 -2.73
C ASN A 208 -11.56 -11.55 -1.66
N ARG A 209 -11.75 -12.88 -1.71
CA ARG A 209 -11.02 -13.82 -0.85
C ARG A 209 -9.53 -13.83 -1.15
N ARG A 210 -9.14 -13.74 -2.43
CA ARG A 210 -7.73 -13.75 -2.85
C ARG A 210 -7.03 -12.46 -2.44
N GLU A 211 -7.71 -11.32 -2.54
CA GLU A 211 -7.24 -10.04 -2.01
C GLU A 211 -7.05 -10.09 -0.47
N ALA A 212 -8.05 -10.57 0.26
CA ALA A 212 -7.91 -10.79 1.70
C ALA A 212 -6.71 -11.71 2.02
N GLN A 213 -6.45 -12.71 1.19
CA GLN A 213 -5.32 -13.63 1.37
C GLN A 213 -3.96 -12.95 1.11
N ALA A 214 -3.89 -11.97 0.20
CA ALA A 214 -2.71 -11.13 0.02
C ALA A 214 -2.41 -10.29 1.27
N TYR A 215 -3.43 -9.66 1.87
CA TYR A 215 -3.23 -8.91 3.11
C TYR A 215 -2.76 -9.81 4.27
N VAL A 216 -3.30 -11.02 4.38
CA VAL A 216 -2.82 -12.00 5.36
C VAL A 216 -1.35 -12.33 5.15
N GLU A 217 -0.94 -12.65 3.92
CA GLU A 217 0.46 -12.94 3.59
C GLU A 217 1.37 -11.76 3.94
N ALA A 218 0.98 -10.54 3.54
CA ALA A 218 1.72 -9.33 3.83
C ALA A 218 1.91 -9.10 5.34
N LEU A 219 0.85 -9.29 6.13
CA LEU A 219 0.91 -9.15 7.58
C LEU A 219 1.77 -10.25 8.23
N GLU A 220 1.73 -11.49 7.73
CA GLU A 220 2.61 -12.56 8.23
C GLU A 220 4.08 -12.23 7.96
N VAL A 221 4.38 -11.71 6.77
CA VAL A 221 5.72 -11.28 6.40
C VAL A 221 6.16 -10.08 7.24
N PHE A 222 5.31 -9.08 7.42
CA PHE A 222 5.60 -7.89 8.22
C PHE A 222 5.92 -8.25 9.68
N PHE A 223 5.05 -9.04 10.33
CA PHE A 223 5.24 -9.43 11.73
C PHE A 223 6.30 -10.53 11.93
N SER A 224 6.79 -11.17 10.87
CA SER A 224 7.92 -12.10 10.97
C SER A 224 9.28 -11.41 11.14
N LYS A 225 9.34 -10.09 10.91
CA LYS A 225 10.55 -9.27 10.97
C LYS A 225 10.50 -8.32 12.17
N PRO A 226 11.65 -7.84 12.68
CA PRO A 226 11.68 -6.74 13.63
C PRO A 226 10.99 -5.51 13.04
N MET A 227 10.03 -4.95 13.78
CA MET A 227 9.27 -3.78 13.34
C MET A 227 10.13 -2.52 13.44
N PRO A 228 10.28 -1.73 12.35
CA PRO A 228 10.93 -0.43 12.42
C PRO A 228 10.14 0.54 13.33
N LYS A 229 10.77 1.65 13.72
CA LYS A 229 10.10 2.70 14.52
C LYS A 229 9.40 3.71 13.61
N VAL A 230 8.35 4.34 14.15
CA VAL A 230 7.79 5.60 13.64
C VAL A 230 8.46 6.74 14.40
N ALA A 231 9.12 7.64 13.68
CA ALA A 231 9.78 8.82 14.23
C ALA A 231 8.74 9.93 14.54
N PRO A 232 9.07 10.92 15.39
CA PRO A 232 8.22 12.09 15.61
C PRO A 232 7.91 12.82 14.28
N LYS A 233 6.73 13.45 14.19
CA LYS A 233 6.33 14.20 12.99
C LYS A 233 7.32 15.32 12.67
N ASN A 234 7.64 15.50 11.39
CA ASN A 234 8.53 16.55 10.88
C ASN A 234 9.96 16.48 11.45
N SER A 235 10.37 15.33 11.99
CA SER A 235 11.68 15.21 12.63
C SER A 235 12.84 15.07 11.63
N ALA A 236 12.55 14.76 10.37
CA ALA A 236 13.58 14.42 9.39
C ALA A 236 13.75 15.52 8.33
N VAL A 237 12.67 15.92 7.67
CA VAL A 237 12.73 16.78 6.48
C VAL A 237 11.44 17.58 6.31
N SER A 238 11.54 18.79 5.76
CA SER A 238 10.40 19.63 5.42
C SER A 238 10.65 20.37 4.11
N PHE A 239 9.65 20.37 3.22
CA PHE A 239 9.67 21.07 1.94
C PHE A 239 8.26 21.55 1.57
N PRO A 240 8.12 22.58 0.71
CA PRO A 240 6.82 23.13 0.36
C PRO A 240 5.88 22.08 -0.26
N PRO A 241 4.57 22.16 -0.05
CA PRO A 241 3.60 21.26 -0.69
C PRO A 241 3.66 21.32 -2.23
N PHE A 242 3.50 20.18 -2.91
CA PHE A 242 3.27 20.15 -4.36
C PHE A 242 1.77 20.14 -4.62
N ARG A 243 1.27 21.16 -5.31
CA ARG A 243 -0.16 21.28 -5.58
C ARG A 243 -0.58 20.32 -6.69
N ALA A 244 -1.17 19.19 -6.33
CA ALA A 244 -1.86 18.30 -7.24
C ALA A 244 -3.25 18.82 -7.64
N PHE A 245 -3.80 18.31 -8.74
CA PHE A 245 -5.20 18.52 -9.10
C PHE A 245 -6.12 17.86 -8.07
N GLN A 246 -7.23 18.52 -7.75
CA GLN A 246 -8.22 18.04 -6.79
C GLN A 246 -9.57 17.79 -7.44
N GLU A 247 -10.27 16.76 -6.95
CA GLU A 247 -11.68 16.50 -7.28
C GLU A 247 -11.96 16.56 -8.80
N ALA A 248 -12.77 17.53 -9.24
CA ALA A 248 -13.14 17.73 -10.63
C ALA A 248 -11.94 17.99 -11.57
N GLU A 249 -10.84 18.57 -11.07
CA GLU A 249 -9.64 18.80 -11.88
C GLU A 249 -9.01 17.47 -12.32
N ARG A 250 -9.04 16.44 -11.46
CA ARG A 250 -8.56 15.07 -11.80
C ARG A 250 -9.48 14.37 -12.81
N MET A 251 -10.69 14.87 -13.02
CA MET A 251 -11.63 14.37 -14.02
C MET A 251 -11.56 15.11 -15.36
N SER A 252 -10.73 16.15 -15.46
CA SER A 252 -10.59 16.97 -16.68
C SER A 252 -9.85 16.24 -17.81
N GLU A 253 -10.05 16.68 -19.05
CA GLU A 253 -9.30 16.17 -20.22
C GLU A 253 -7.78 16.40 -20.09
N ILE A 254 -7.40 17.46 -19.39
CA ILE A 254 -6.00 17.74 -19.06
C ILE A 254 -5.44 16.64 -18.14
N ALA A 255 -6.21 16.23 -17.12
CA ALA A 255 -5.79 15.17 -16.22
C ALA A 255 -5.62 13.81 -16.92
N LYS A 256 -6.51 13.49 -17.86
CA LYS A 256 -6.41 12.26 -18.66
C LYS A 256 -5.17 12.19 -19.55
N SER A 257 -4.53 13.33 -19.82
CA SER A 257 -3.31 13.39 -20.64
C SER A 257 -2.04 13.09 -19.85
N TRP A 258 -2.13 12.74 -18.55
CA TRP A 258 -0.98 12.52 -17.65
C TRP A 258 0.12 11.64 -18.25
N HIS A 259 -0.22 10.52 -18.89
CA HIS A 259 0.77 9.61 -19.45
C HIS A 259 1.37 10.14 -20.75
N ARG A 260 0.57 10.80 -21.60
CA ARG A 260 1.05 11.45 -22.83
C ARG A 260 2.01 12.58 -22.50
N ASP A 261 1.63 13.43 -21.54
CA ASP A 261 2.45 14.55 -21.07
C ASP A 261 3.79 14.05 -20.51
N TYR A 262 3.77 12.92 -19.79
CA TYR A 262 5.00 12.29 -19.33
C TYR A 262 5.90 11.87 -20.49
N GLN A 263 5.36 11.16 -21.48
CA GLN A 263 6.12 10.66 -22.63
C GLN A 263 6.71 11.81 -23.47
N GLU A 264 5.91 12.81 -23.82
CA GLU A 264 6.37 14.00 -24.57
C GLU A 264 7.40 14.80 -23.74
N GLY A 265 7.21 14.88 -22.42
CA GLY A 265 8.18 15.49 -21.52
C GLY A 265 9.55 14.80 -21.55
N LEU A 266 9.59 13.47 -21.61
CA LEU A 266 10.84 12.73 -21.76
C LEU A 266 11.52 12.99 -23.12
N GLU A 267 10.74 13.03 -24.20
CA GLU A 267 11.26 13.30 -25.54
C GLU A 267 11.91 14.69 -25.62
N LEU A 268 11.24 15.72 -25.07
CA LEU A 268 11.77 17.08 -25.01
C LEU A 268 12.96 17.23 -24.08
N MET A 269 12.98 16.51 -22.96
CA MET A 269 14.11 16.49 -22.02
C MET A 269 15.40 15.96 -22.68
N SER A 270 15.29 15.14 -23.73
CA SER A 270 16.44 14.62 -24.48
C SER A 270 17.06 15.63 -25.46
N GLN A 271 16.36 16.73 -25.77
CA GLN A 271 16.85 17.75 -26.71
C GLN A 271 17.96 18.61 -26.06
N PRO A 272 18.93 19.13 -26.82
CA PRO A 272 20.06 19.87 -26.27
C PRO A 272 19.81 21.38 -26.14
N ASP A 273 18.55 21.82 -25.93
CA ASP A 273 18.19 23.23 -25.88
C ASP A 273 17.28 23.59 -24.69
N THR A 274 17.39 24.84 -24.25
CA THR A 274 16.69 25.36 -23.06
C THR A 274 15.17 25.45 -23.25
N ALA A 275 14.68 25.73 -24.46
CA ALA A 275 13.24 25.87 -24.71
C ALA A 275 12.54 24.52 -24.55
N SER A 276 13.13 23.46 -25.11
CA SER A 276 12.67 22.09 -24.93
C SER A 276 12.70 21.67 -23.46
N TRP A 277 13.74 22.04 -22.70
CA TRP A 277 13.79 21.73 -21.25
C TRP A 277 12.70 22.43 -20.44
N GLN A 278 12.37 23.69 -20.77
CA GLN A 278 11.28 24.41 -20.12
C GLN A 278 9.93 23.76 -20.44
N GLN A 279 9.68 23.40 -21.70
CA GLN A 279 8.46 22.72 -22.08
C GLN A 279 8.35 21.32 -21.43
N ALA A 280 9.45 20.57 -21.39
CA ALA A 280 9.52 19.29 -20.68
C ALA A 280 9.17 19.45 -19.20
N TYR A 281 9.68 20.48 -18.53
CA TYR A 281 9.38 20.76 -17.13
C TYR A 281 7.88 21.01 -16.90
N GLU A 282 7.24 21.78 -17.77
CA GLU A 282 5.79 22.05 -17.68
C GLU A 282 4.95 20.80 -17.91
N LEU A 283 5.30 19.98 -18.91
CA LEU A 283 4.59 18.72 -19.19
C LEU A 283 4.72 17.72 -18.04
N LEU A 284 5.92 17.54 -17.50
CA LEU A 284 6.16 16.67 -16.34
C LEU A 284 5.47 17.21 -15.08
N THR A 285 5.40 18.54 -14.92
CA THR A 285 4.64 19.16 -13.84
C THR A 285 3.16 18.85 -13.99
N ARG A 286 2.59 18.99 -15.18
CA ARG A 286 1.20 18.68 -15.46
C ARG A 286 0.91 17.21 -15.22
N SER A 287 1.74 16.30 -15.73
CA SER A 287 1.63 14.87 -15.50
C SER A 287 1.59 14.51 -14.01
N ALA A 288 2.54 15.02 -13.22
CA ALA A 288 2.59 14.80 -11.77
C ALA A 288 1.38 15.39 -11.04
N ARG A 289 0.80 16.50 -11.51
CA ARG A 289 -0.42 17.08 -10.90
C ARG A 289 -1.67 16.27 -11.23
N SER A 290 -1.72 15.72 -12.44
CA SER A 290 -2.86 14.99 -12.97
C SER A 290 -3.07 13.65 -12.27
N PHE A 291 -2.00 12.92 -12.00
CA PHE A 291 -2.06 11.62 -11.32
C PHE A 291 -0.94 11.47 -10.27
N PRO A 292 -1.03 12.22 -9.16
CA PRO A 292 0.09 12.50 -8.23
C PRO A 292 0.56 11.30 -7.41
N ASP A 293 -0.25 10.26 -7.32
CA ASP A 293 -0.04 9.01 -6.58
C ASP A 293 0.36 7.85 -7.52
N SER A 294 0.54 8.12 -8.81
CA SER A 294 1.01 7.14 -9.80
C SER A 294 2.52 6.90 -9.73
N TYR A 295 2.95 5.74 -10.24
CA TYR A 295 4.37 5.42 -10.43
C TYR A 295 5.06 6.40 -11.39
N VAL A 296 4.31 7.03 -12.30
CA VAL A 296 4.82 8.06 -13.22
C VAL A 296 5.06 9.39 -12.52
N ALA A 297 4.24 9.77 -11.53
CA ALA A 297 4.48 11.00 -10.76
C ALA A 297 5.84 10.99 -10.05
N ALA A 298 6.25 9.84 -9.51
CA ALA A 298 7.59 9.64 -8.93
C ALA A 298 8.69 9.98 -9.95
N GLN A 299 8.57 9.46 -11.17
CA GLN A 299 9.52 9.70 -12.26
C GLN A 299 9.47 11.17 -12.74
N CYS A 300 8.29 11.78 -12.77
CA CYS A 300 8.13 13.20 -13.09
C CYS A 300 8.90 14.08 -12.10
N HIS A 301 8.84 13.81 -10.79
CA HIS A 301 9.60 14.55 -9.80
C HIS A 301 11.12 14.40 -9.98
N GLN A 302 11.60 13.19 -10.27
CA GLN A 302 13.01 12.94 -10.56
C GLN A 302 13.49 13.70 -11.80
N ASN A 303 12.73 13.64 -12.89
CA ASN A 303 13.06 14.33 -14.13
C ASN A 303 12.98 15.86 -14.00
N ARG A 304 11.99 16.36 -13.24
CA ARG A 304 11.88 17.79 -12.93
C ARG A 304 13.09 18.28 -12.13
N ALA A 305 13.60 17.51 -11.18
CA ALA A 305 14.83 17.86 -10.47
C ALA A 305 16.02 18.02 -11.44
N ILE A 306 16.21 17.07 -12.35
CA ILE A 306 17.28 17.12 -13.36
C ILE A 306 17.14 18.34 -14.29
N LEU A 307 15.91 18.63 -14.75
CA LEU A 307 15.64 19.80 -15.59
C LEU A 307 15.92 21.11 -14.84
N LEU A 308 15.53 21.20 -13.57
CA LEU A 308 15.81 22.37 -12.75
C LEU A 308 17.31 22.59 -12.56
N GLU A 309 18.11 21.54 -12.38
CA GLU A 309 19.59 21.65 -12.37
C GLU A 309 20.13 22.19 -13.69
N LYS A 310 19.66 21.64 -14.83
CA LYS A 310 20.04 22.11 -16.18
C LYS A 310 19.68 23.57 -16.42
N LEU A 311 18.61 24.04 -15.78
CA LEU A 311 18.13 25.43 -15.86
C LEU A 311 18.78 26.35 -14.81
N GLY A 312 19.75 25.87 -14.02
CA GLY A 312 20.46 26.66 -13.00
C GLY A 312 19.64 26.94 -11.73
N LYS A 313 18.57 26.18 -11.49
CA LYS A 313 17.62 26.35 -10.37
C LYS A 313 17.89 25.34 -9.25
N THR A 314 19.08 25.40 -8.66
CA THR A 314 19.60 24.37 -7.74
C THR A 314 18.73 24.12 -6.50
N GLU A 315 18.17 25.16 -5.87
CA GLU A 315 17.32 24.99 -4.67
C GLU A 315 15.97 24.31 -5.00
N GLU A 316 15.36 24.70 -6.12
CA GLU A 316 14.14 24.07 -6.63
C GLU A 316 14.41 22.60 -6.99
N ALA A 317 15.55 22.33 -7.63
CA ALA A 317 15.97 20.98 -7.99
C ALA A 317 16.14 20.08 -6.75
N LEU A 318 16.82 20.58 -5.71
CA LEU A 318 17.00 19.86 -4.45
C LEU A 318 15.64 19.57 -3.79
N THR A 319 14.74 20.54 -3.80
CA THR A 319 13.38 20.37 -3.26
C THR A 319 12.62 19.25 -3.98
N GLU A 320 12.69 19.20 -5.32
CA GLU A 320 12.06 18.14 -6.11
C GLU A 320 12.72 16.77 -5.93
N ALA A 321 14.05 16.72 -5.80
CA ALA A 321 14.76 15.49 -5.53
C ALA A 321 14.41 14.91 -4.15
N ILE A 322 14.32 15.77 -3.12
CA ILE A 322 13.87 15.38 -1.79
C ILE A 322 12.43 14.87 -1.84
N ARG A 323 11.53 15.58 -2.54
CA ARG A 323 10.14 15.13 -2.68
C ARG A 323 10.04 13.76 -3.36
N ALA A 324 10.76 13.55 -4.46
CA ALA A 324 10.79 12.27 -5.16
C ALA A 324 11.20 11.14 -4.21
N LYS A 325 12.16 11.38 -3.32
CA LYS A 325 12.67 10.40 -2.35
C LYS A 325 11.74 10.17 -1.17
N GLU A 326 11.18 11.23 -0.59
CA GLU A 326 10.39 11.14 0.64
C GLU A 326 8.93 10.79 0.40
N HIS A 327 8.36 11.18 -0.74
CA HIS A 327 6.96 10.92 -1.07
C HIS A 327 6.74 9.69 -1.94
N TYR A 328 7.79 9.11 -2.55
CA TYR A 328 7.64 7.93 -3.42
C TYR A 328 8.70 6.90 -3.09
N VAL A 329 8.27 5.77 -2.54
CA VAL A 329 9.17 4.68 -2.19
C VAL A 329 9.16 3.62 -3.28
N PRO A 330 10.32 3.30 -3.89
CA PRO A 330 10.40 2.25 -4.89
C PRO A 330 10.00 0.88 -4.32
N VAL A 331 9.15 0.16 -5.04
CA VAL A 331 8.77 -1.22 -4.71
C VAL A 331 9.25 -2.16 -5.80
N THR A 332 10.17 -3.06 -5.47
CA THR A 332 10.58 -4.14 -6.38
C THR A 332 9.63 -5.32 -6.21
N ILE A 333 8.93 -5.71 -7.28
CA ILE A 333 8.15 -6.94 -7.30
C ILE A 333 9.10 -8.10 -7.59
N LYS A 334 9.17 -9.05 -6.66
CA LYS A 334 10.02 -10.26 -6.76
C LYS A 334 9.24 -11.43 -7.33
#